data_AF-A0A964W5H4-F1
#
_entry.id   AF-A0A964W5H4-F1
#
_cell.length_a   1.000
_cell.length_b   1.000
_cell.length_c   1.000
_cell.angle_alpha   90.00
_cell.angle_beta   90.00
_cell.angle_gamma   90.00
#
_symmetry.space_group_name_H-M   'P 1'
#
loop_
_entity.id
_entity.type
_entity.pdbx_description
1 polymer ?
#
loop_
_entity_poly.entity_id
_entity_poly.type
_entity_poly.pdbx_seq_one_letter_code
_entity_poly.pdbx_strand_id
1 'polypeptide(L)' 'MKTYLVTGGAGFIGSNFILYMLNKYQDIKVINLDKLTYAGNLENLKSIENDERHTFVQGDICDKELVSSIF' A
#
# COMPACT_ATOMS: atom_id res chain seq x y z
N MET A 1 -13.91 -10.45 -3.04
CA MET A 1 -12.67 -9.67 -3.26
C MET A 1 -11.94 -9.58 -1.93
N LYS A 2 -10.71 -10.10 -1.84
CA LYS A 2 -9.91 -10.03 -0.61
C LYS A 2 -9.16 -8.71 -0.54
N THR A 3 -9.13 -8.08 0.63
CA THR A 3 -8.39 -6.83 0.87
C THR A 3 -7.16 -7.11 1.72
N TYR A 4 -5.99 -6.64 1.28
CA TYR A 4 -4.73 -6.74 2.00
C TYR A 4 -4.30 -5.36 2.47
N LEU A 5 -3.98 -5.23 3.76
CA LEU A 5 -3.26 -4.08 4.29
C LEU A 5 -1.77 -4.35 4.20
N VAL A 6 -1.05 -3.52 3.45
CA VAL A 6 0.41 -3.56 3.32
C VAL A 6 0.98 -2.33 4.02
N THR A 7 1.70 -2.54 5.11
CA THR A 7 2.39 -1.45 5.81
C THR A 7 3.81 -1.27 5.29
N GLY A 8 4.28 -0.04 5.10
CA GLY A 8 5.62 0.21 4.56
C GLY A 8 5.71 -0.06 3.04
N GLY A 9 4.58 0.02 2.34
CA GLY A 9 4.48 -0.34 0.92
C GLY A 9 5.15 0.65 -0.05
N ALA A 10 5.59 1.82 0.40
CA ALA A 10 6.41 2.73 -0.41
C ALA A 10 7.92 2.40 -0.33
N GLY A 11 8.34 1.49 0.56
CA GLY A 11 9.72 1.01 0.65
C GLY A 11 10.11 0.02 -0.45
N PHE A 12 11.36 -0.45 -0.44
CA PHE A 12 11.90 -1.33 -1.49
C PHE A 12 11.12 -2.66 -1.64
N ILE A 13 11.03 -3.45 -0.57
CA ILE A 13 10.32 -4.75 -0.60
C ILE A 13 8.82 -4.54 -0.68
N GLY A 14 8.29 -3.58 0.10
CA GLY A 14 6.85 -3.30 0.15
C GLY A 14 6.27 -2.94 -1.22
N SER A 15 6.94 -2.06 -1.98
CA SER A 15 6.48 -1.66 -3.30
C SER A 15 6.49 -2.81 -4.31
N ASN A 16 7.58 -3.57 -4.36
CA ASN A 16 7.66 -4.76 -5.21
C ASN A 16 6.59 -5.81 -4.84
N PHE A 17 6.31 -6.00 -3.55
CA PHE A 17 5.23 -6.87 -3.10
C PHE A 17 3.87 -6.41 -3.62
N ILE A 18 3.55 -5.11 -3.51
CA ILE A 18 2.29 -4.56 -4.02
C ILE A 18 2.17 -4.75 -5.53
N LEU A 19 3.21 -4.38 -6.28
CA LEU A 19 3.24 -4.53 -7.74
C LEU A 19 3.04 -6.00 -8.16
N TYR A 20 3.73 -6.92 -7.50
CA TYR A 20 3.58 -8.36 -7.73
C TYR A 20 2.16 -8.84 -7.45
N MET A 21 1.58 -8.45 -6.31
CA MET A 21 0.25 -8.88 -5.89
C MET A 21 -0.83 -8.42 -6.86
N LEU A 22 -0.80 -7.15 -7.28
CA LEU A 22 -1.78 -6.58 -8.22
C LEU A 22 -1.63 -7.11 -9.64
N ASN A 23 -0.41 -7.51 -10.04
CA ASN A 23 -0.19 -8.18 -11.31
C ASN A 23 -0.69 -9.63 -11.30
N LYS A 24 -0.39 -10.37 -10.24
CA LYS A 24 -0.69 -11.80 -10.13
C LYS A 24 -2.17 -12.10 -9.87
N TYR A 25 -2.82 -11.29 -9.05
CA TYR A 25 -4.19 -11.53 -8.61
C TYR A 25 -5.10 -10.40 -9.10
N GLN A 26 -6.13 -10.76 -9.87
CA GLN A 26 -7.05 -9.78 -10.46
C GLN A 26 -8.23 -9.45 -9.53
N ASP A 27 -8.50 -10.28 -8.52
CA ASP A 27 -9.65 -10.24 -7.62
C ASP A 27 -9.31 -9.79 -6.19
N ILE A 28 -8.31 -8.92 -6.05
CA ILE A 28 -7.84 -8.39 -4.77
C ILE A 28 -7.85 -6.86 -4.74
N LYS A 29 -7.86 -6.31 -3.53
CA LYS A 29 -7.58 -4.90 -3.24
C LYS A 29 -6.38 -4.81 -2.31
N VAL A 30 -5.52 -3.83 -2.52
CA VAL A 30 -4.39 -3.51 -1.66
C VAL A 30 -4.55 -2.11 -1.10
N ILE A 31 -4.56 -2.00 0.23
CA ILE A 31 -4.45 -0.74 0.95
C ILE A 31 -3.01 -0.63 1.44
N ASN A 32 -2.27 0.37 0.96
CA ASN A 32 -0.90 0.64 1.34
C ASN A 32 -0.87 1.73 2.41
N LEU A 33 -0.50 1.38 3.64
CA LEU A 33 -0.26 2.33 4.73
C LEU A 33 1.24 2.59 4.86
N ASP A 34 1.68 3.81 4.58
CA ASP A 34 3.08 4.18 4.70
C ASP A 34 3.25 5.56 5.34
N LYS A 35 4.23 5.69 6.23
CA LYS A 35 4.55 6.95 6.89
C LYS A 35 5.33 7.90 5.98
N LEU A 36 5.86 7.41 4.86
CA LEU A 36 6.78 8.11 3.97
C LEU A 36 7.98 8.68 4.72
N THR A 37 8.64 7.81 5.47
CA THR A 37 9.94 8.13 6.09
C THR A 37 11.05 8.19 5.03
N TYR A 38 12.31 8.38 5.45
CA TYR A 38 13.44 8.52 4.53
C TYR A 38 13.57 7.41 3.47
N ALA A 39 13.11 6.19 3.78
CA ALA A 39 13.20 5.03 2.89
C ALA A 39 11.95 4.81 2.02
N GLY A 40 10.88 5.60 2.23
CA GLY A 40 9.65 5.53 1.45
C GLY A 40 9.75 6.40 0.20
N ASN A 41 9.39 5.85 -0.96
CA ASN A 41 9.38 6.58 -2.23
C ASN A 41 8.14 6.22 -3.06
N LEU A 42 7.25 7.19 -3.27
CA LEU A 42 6.02 7.01 -4.06
C LEU A 42 6.30 6.72 -5.54
N GLU A 43 7.46 7.12 -6.07
CA GLU A 43 7.83 6.81 -7.46
C GLU A 43 7.93 5.28 -7.69
N ASN A 44 8.16 4.48 -6.64
CA ASN A 44 8.14 3.02 -6.73
C ASN A 44 6.76 2.46 -7.12
N LEU A 45 5.68 3.21 -6.87
CA LEU A 45 4.28 2.81 -7.09
C LEU A 45 3.62 3.55 -8.24
N LYS A 46 4.37 4.37 -8.99
CA LYS A 46 3.85 5.24 -10.05
C LYS A 46 3.11 4.49 -11.15
N SER A 47 3.55 3.27 -11.48
CA SER A 47 2.90 2.42 -12.49
C SER A 47 1.49 1.98 -12.12
N ILE A 48 1.09 2.09 -10.85
CA ILE A 48 -0.22 1.70 -10.33
C ILE A 48 -0.96 2.88 -9.66
N GLU A 49 -0.54 4.12 -9.90
CA GLU A 49 -1.12 5.31 -9.26
C GLU A 49 -2.63 5.47 -9.53
N ASN A 50 -3.09 4.96 -10.67
CA ASN A 50 -4.49 5.00 -11.12
C ASN A 50 -5.17 3.62 -11.09
N ASP A 51 -4.55 2.59 -10.47
CA ASP A 51 -5.20 1.29 -10.31
C ASP A 51 -6.24 1.37 -9.20
N GLU A 52 -7.53 1.21 -9.52
CA GLU A 52 -8.65 1.27 -8.56
C GLU A 52 -8.54 0.22 -7.43
N ARG A 53 -7.73 -0.82 -7.63
CA ARG A 53 -7.46 -1.88 -6.64
C ARG A 53 -6.36 -1.48 -5.66
N HIS A 54 -5.65 -0.38 -5.90
CA HIS A 54 -4.63 0.17 -5.00
C HIS A 54 -5.16 1.43 -4.31
N THR A 55 -5.06 1.49 -2.99
CA THR A 55 -5.39 2.68 -2.20
C THR A 55 -4.19 3.03 -1.33
N PHE A 56 -3.69 4.25 -1.45
CA PHE A 56 -2.60 4.74 -0.60
C PHE A 56 -3.15 5.53 0.59
N VAL A 57 -2.66 5.22 1.78
CA VAL A 57 -2.95 5.94 3.03
C VAL A 57 -1.61 6.37 3.61
N GLN A 58 -1.39 7.69 3.67
CA GLN A 58 -0.21 8.22 4.35
C GLN A 58 -0.46 8.26 5.85
N GLY A 59 0.35 7.58 6.65
CA GLY A 59 0.22 7.59 8.10
C GLY A 59 1.17 6.64 8.83
N ASP A 60 1.17 6.74 10.16
CA ASP A 60 1.99 5.88 11.01
C ASP A 60 1.21 4.63 11.42
N ILE A 61 1.83 3.46 11.32
CA ILE A 61 1.25 2.21 11.83
C ILE A 61 1.05 2.22 13.35
N CYS A 62 1.74 3.11 14.06
CA CYS A 62 1.58 3.31 15.50
C CYS A 62 0.33 4.14 15.85
N ASP A 63 -0.31 4.79 14.87
CA ASP A 63 -1.58 5.50 15.07
C ASP A 63 -2.73 4.50 15.10
N LYS A 64 -3.15 4.14 16.31
CA LYS A 64 -4.20 3.17 16.54
C LYS A 64 -5.55 3.60 15.96
N GLU A 65 -5.89 4.89 16.05
CA GLU A 65 -7.18 5.38 15.57
C GLU A 65 -7.23 5.32 14.04
N LEU A 66 -6.17 5.78 13.39
CA LEU A 66 -6.01 5.67 11.95
C LEU A 66 -6.10 4.21 11.49
N VAL A 67 -5.30 3.31 12.06
CA VAL A 67 -5.28 1.89 11.67
C VAL A 67 -6.65 1.25 11.86
N SER A 68 -7.38 1.62 12.91
CA SER A 68 -8.73 1.11 13.18
C SER A 68 -9.77 1.61 12.18
N SER A 69 -9.55 2.78 11.55
CA SER A 69 -10.46 3.38 10.55
C SER A 69 -10.26 2.89 9.11
N ILE A 70 -9.22 2.08 8.84
CA ILE A 70 -8.89 1.60 7.48
C ILE A 70 -9.89 0.54 6.97
N PHE A 71 -10.73 0.00 7.85
CA PHE A 71 -11.76 -1.00 7.56
C PHE A 71 -13.14 -0.49 7.94
#